data_AF-A0A426DHT5-F1
#
_entry.id   AF-A0A426DHT5-F1
#
_cell.length_a   1.000
_cell.length_b   1.000
_cell.length_c   1.000
_cell.angle_alpha   90.00
_cell.angle_beta   90.00
_cell.angle_gamma   90.00
#
_symmetry.space_group_name_H-M   'P 1'
#
loop_
_entity.id
_entity.type
_entity.pdbx_description
1 polymer ?
#
loop_
_entity_poly.entity_id
_entity_poly.type
_entity_poly.pdbx_seq_one_letter_code
_entity_poly.pdbx_strand_id
1 'polypeptide(L)'
;MKRAIITGLLVIGAACLILGCSKKEGAEKQDKANTEASGESEDEEENEKEPNEEKDGSEEDAQAEDAKPDEAETEAGQKVIGTESADAHKIMLTNHTGEAITGFTVKASTDEAFPDNLMDADMKVEQDETVCLYYAPSQAEGQGTGTGKMLRTTYEFSISNESGQEVRIAGLIFDDIEAAELCFEDEVGFIKYVSVDSGEEISTKEMALSMQAQ
;
A
#
# COMPACT_ATOMS: atom_id res chain seq x y z
N MET A 1 19.94 -3.03 40.49
CA MET A 1 20.46 -4.40 40.24
C MET A 1 20.76 -4.52 38.75
N LYS A 2 21.75 -5.31 38.32
CA LYS A 2 22.12 -5.43 36.90
C LYS A 2 21.32 -6.55 36.22
N ARG A 3 20.75 -6.27 35.04
CA ARG A 3 20.45 -7.26 34.00
C ARG A 3 20.97 -6.71 32.69
N ALA A 4 21.83 -7.46 32.02
CA ALA A 4 22.26 -7.18 30.66
C ALA A 4 21.41 -8.06 29.71
N ILE A 5 21.07 -7.52 28.54
CA ILE A 5 20.48 -8.26 27.43
C ILE A 5 21.51 -8.26 26.29
N ILE A 6 21.52 -9.33 25.50
CA ILE A 6 22.70 -9.80 24.77
C ILE A 6 22.72 -9.26 23.33
N THR A 7 23.90 -8.86 22.88
CA THR A 7 24.17 -8.37 21.52
C THR A 7 23.90 -9.45 20.46
N GLY A 8 22.91 -9.25 19.61
CA GLY A 8 22.75 -9.97 18.34
C GLY A 8 23.42 -9.19 17.21
N LEU A 9 24.62 -9.59 16.78
CA LEU A 9 25.39 -8.89 15.75
C LEU A 9 25.28 -9.65 14.42
N LEU A 10 24.41 -9.16 13.52
CA LEU A 10 24.22 -9.72 12.18
C LEU A 10 25.35 -9.27 11.25
N VAL A 11 26.22 -10.19 10.83
CA VAL A 11 27.27 -9.91 9.83
C VAL A 11 26.78 -10.27 8.44
N ILE A 12 26.38 -9.28 7.65
CA ILE A 12 26.15 -9.45 6.21
C ILE A 12 27.52 -9.36 5.49
N GLY A 13 27.96 -10.46 4.89
CA GLY A 13 29.28 -10.55 4.26
C GLY A 13 29.33 -9.90 2.88
N ALA A 14 30.08 -8.81 2.74
CA ALA A 14 30.36 -8.20 1.44
C ALA A 14 31.38 -9.05 0.64
N ALA A 15 30.98 -9.50 -0.56
CA ALA A 15 31.80 -10.36 -1.42
C ALA A 15 32.01 -9.76 -2.83
N CYS A 16 32.75 -8.65 -2.91
CA CYS A 16 33.21 -8.12 -4.20
C CYS A 16 34.56 -8.76 -4.60
N LEU A 17 34.60 -9.53 -5.69
CA LEU A 17 35.85 -9.98 -6.32
C LEU A 17 35.92 -9.69 -7.83
N ILE A 18 36.22 -8.42 -8.11
CA ILE A 18 37.15 -7.89 -9.13
C ILE A 18 37.39 -8.67 -10.45
N LEU A 19 37.04 -7.98 -11.55
CA LEU A 19 37.83 -7.74 -12.78
C LEU A 19 38.74 -8.86 -13.35
N GLY A 20 38.45 -9.27 -14.60
CA GLY A 20 39.29 -10.16 -15.40
C GLY A 20 39.31 -9.84 -16.90
N CYS A 21 39.70 -8.62 -17.31
CA CYS A 21 39.83 -8.29 -18.73
C CYS A 21 41.11 -8.89 -19.35
N SER A 22 41.00 -9.77 -20.37
CA SER A 22 41.78 -9.73 -21.63
C SER A 22 41.64 -10.97 -22.53
N LYS A 23 41.48 -10.73 -23.85
CA LYS A 23 42.37 -11.21 -24.95
C LYS A 23 41.74 -11.98 -26.14
N LYS A 24 41.55 -11.21 -27.23
CA LYS A 24 41.76 -11.55 -28.67
C LYS A 24 40.84 -12.53 -29.44
N GLU A 25 40.44 -12.02 -30.61
CA GLU A 25 40.36 -12.69 -31.94
C GLU A 25 39.32 -13.80 -32.21
N GLY A 26 38.57 -13.63 -33.31
CA GLY A 26 37.68 -14.65 -33.90
C GLY A 26 36.52 -14.00 -34.67
N ALA A 27 36.36 -14.30 -35.96
CA ALA A 27 35.44 -13.57 -36.84
C ALA A 27 34.21 -14.39 -37.28
N GLU A 28 33.08 -13.68 -37.46
CA GLU A 28 32.12 -13.80 -38.58
C GLU A 28 31.29 -15.10 -38.80
N LYS A 29 29.95 -14.97 -38.60
CA LYS A 29 28.84 -15.76 -39.23
C LYS A 29 28.84 -17.29 -38.91
N GLN A 30 27.87 -18.15 -39.27
CA GLN A 30 26.50 -18.15 -39.85
C GLN A 30 25.81 -19.46 -39.34
N ASP A 31 24.50 -19.77 -39.44
CA ASP A 31 23.30 -19.14 -40.02
C ASP A 31 22.02 -19.62 -39.26
N LYS A 32 20.82 -19.33 -39.78
CA LYS A 32 19.49 -19.67 -39.22
C LYS A 32 18.90 -20.95 -39.82
N ALA A 33 18.59 -21.97 -38.99
CA ALA A 33 17.73 -23.09 -39.38
C ALA A 33 16.92 -23.67 -38.19
N ASN A 34 15.60 -23.76 -38.37
CA ASN A 34 14.70 -24.69 -37.67
C ASN A 34 14.41 -25.87 -38.63
N THR A 35 13.87 -27.00 -38.13
CA THR A 35 12.91 -27.94 -38.81
C THR A 35 13.08 -29.41 -38.36
N GLU A 36 11.95 -30.03 -37.93
CA GLU A 36 11.63 -31.49 -37.87
C GLU A 36 12.47 -32.46 -36.96
N ALA A 37 11.99 -33.65 -36.53
CA ALA A 37 10.63 -34.17 -36.22
C ALA A 37 10.67 -35.62 -35.63
N SER A 38 9.55 -36.08 -35.06
CA SER A 38 9.02 -37.48 -35.04
C SER A 38 9.56 -38.57 -34.07
N GLY A 39 8.65 -39.45 -33.62
CA GLY A 39 8.86 -40.81 -33.04
C GLY A 39 9.06 -40.86 -31.51
N GLU A 40 8.20 -41.40 -30.63
CA GLU A 40 7.28 -42.58 -30.58
C GLU A 40 7.90 -43.93 -30.14
N SER A 41 7.52 -44.38 -28.93
CA SER A 41 7.20 -45.76 -28.49
C SER A 41 6.97 -45.74 -26.96
N GLU A 42 5.79 -46.09 -26.40
CA GLU A 42 5.39 -47.45 -25.94
C GLU A 42 6.32 -48.05 -24.85
N ASP A 43 5.90 -48.66 -23.73
CA ASP A 43 4.63 -48.67 -22.94
C ASP A 43 4.98 -49.13 -21.47
N GLU A 44 4.20 -49.67 -20.53
CA GLU A 44 2.87 -50.34 -20.42
C GLU A 44 2.13 -49.92 -19.10
N GLU A 45 0.92 -50.45 -18.84
CA GLU A 45 0.04 -50.25 -17.65
C GLU A 45 0.49 -51.10 -16.41
N GLU A 46 -0.21 -51.30 -15.27
CA GLU A 46 -1.63 -51.20 -14.87
C GLU A 46 -1.81 -51.24 -13.32
N ASN A 47 -3.07 -51.06 -12.86
CA ASN A 47 -3.77 -51.75 -11.75
C ASN A 47 -4.29 -50.92 -10.54
N GLU A 48 -5.61 -50.74 -10.58
CA GLU A 48 -6.64 -50.35 -9.60
C GLU A 48 -6.38 -50.36 -8.07
N LYS A 49 -7.14 -49.55 -7.29
CA LYS A 49 -8.36 -50.04 -6.58
C LYS A 49 -9.01 -49.08 -5.54
N GLU A 50 -10.20 -48.58 -5.87
CA GLU A 50 -11.27 -48.08 -4.96
C GLU A 50 -11.95 -49.25 -4.18
N PRO A 51 -12.73 -49.10 -3.06
CA PRO A 51 -13.67 -47.97 -2.85
C PRO A 51 -14.07 -47.52 -1.40
N ASN A 52 -14.83 -46.41 -1.35
CA ASN A 52 -16.20 -46.30 -0.75
C ASN A 52 -16.51 -45.43 0.52
N GLU A 53 -17.68 -44.79 0.42
CA GLU A 53 -18.74 -44.48 1.41
C GLU A 53 -18.71 -43.22 2.31
N GLU A 54 -19.93 -42.71 2.57
CA GLU A 54 -20.27 -41.32 2.91
C GLU A 54 -20.52 -41.06 4.42
N LYS A 55 -20.34 -39.78 4.83
CA LYS A 55 -21.18 -39.02 5.78
C LYS A 55 -20.71 -37.55 5.78
N ASP A 56 -21.52 -36.49 5.60
CA ASP A 56 -22.86 -36.10 6.11
C ASP A 56 -22.89 -35.66 7.60
N GLY A 57 -23.35 -34.41 7.82
CA GLY A 57 -23.91 -33.92 9.10
C GLY A 57 -23.17 -32.81 9.87
N SER A 58 -23.74 -31.60 9.86
CA SER A 58 -23.69 -30.47 10.84
C SER A 58 -22.39 -29.97 11.50
N GLU A 59 -22.07 -28.70 11.19
CA GLU A 59 -22.22 -27.48 12.06
C GLU A 59 -21.65 -27.42 13.50
N GLU A 60 -21.12 -26.22 13.81
CA GLU A 60 -20.73 -25.65 15.13
C GLU A 60 -19.67 -26.44 15.95
N ASP A 61 -18.75 -25.81 16.69
CA ASP A 61 -18.64 -24.41 17.12
C ASP A 61 -17.25 -23.85 16.78
N ALA A 62 -17.20 -22.68 16.12
CA ALA A 62 -15.95 -22.00 15.76
C ALA A 62 -15.95 -20.61 16.40
N GLN A 63 -15.60 -20.57 17.69
CA GLN A 63 -15.63 -19.36 18.51
C GLN A 63 -14.56 -18.34 18.09
N ALA A 64 -14.89 -17.54 17.07
CA ALA A 64 -14.09 -16.42 16.59
C ALA A 64 -14.38 -15.13 17.39
N GLU A 65 -13.32 -14.35 17.59
CA GLU A 65 -13.30 -12.89 17.77
C GLU A 65 -14.27 -12.22 18.76
N ASP A 66 -13.72 -11.85 19.92
CA ASP A 66 -13.87 -10.47 20.42
C ASP A 66 -12.47 -9.82 20.35
N ALA A 67 -11.99 -9.65 19.12
CA ALA A 67 -10.77 -8.92 18.81
C ALA A 67 -11.15 -7.46 18.56
N LYS A 68 -11.06 -6.62 19.60
CA LYS A 68 -11.16 -5.16 19.43
C LYS A 68 -10.15 -4.73 18.34
N PRO A 69 -10.52 -3.86 17.39
CA PRO A 69 -9.56 -3.30 16.45
C PRO A 69 -8.40 -2.65 17.21
N ASP A 70 -7.18 -2.93 16.74
CA ASP A 70 -5.94 -2.44 17.33
C ASP A 70 -5.72 -0.99 16.90
N GLU A 71 -6.58 -0.10 17.41
CA GLU A 71 -6.55 1.36 17.19
C GLU A 71 -5.12 1.89 17.38
N ALA A 72 -4.36 2.00 16.28
CA ALA A 72 -2.93 2.28 16.32
C ALA A 72 -2.63 3.52 17.18
N GLU A 73 -2.14 3.32 18.41
CA GLU A 73 -1.98 4.41 19.38
C GLU A 73 -0.95 5.43 18.87
N THR A 74 -1.21 6.72 19.09
CA THR A 74 -0.29 7.77 18.61
C THR A 74 0.96 7.77 19.49
N GLU A 75 2.11 7.35 18.95
CA GLU A 75 3.32 7.23 19.74
C GLU A 75 3.79 8.59 20.30
N ALA A 76 4.28 8.57 21.53
CA ALA A 76 4.55 9.78 22.31
C ALA A 76 5.71 10.62 21.72
N GLY A 77 5.37 11.58 20.87
CA GLY A 77 6.31 12.46 20.16
C GLY A 77 6.14 12.47 18.63
N GLN A 78 5.26 11.63 18.08
CA GLN A 78 4.86 11.66 16.68
C GLN A 78 4.16 12.99 16.34
N LYS A 79 4.41 13.54 15.15
CA LYS A 79 3.72 14.75 14.67
C LYS A 79 2.27 14.42 14.29
N VAL A 80 1.39 15.42 14.41
CA VAL A 80 -0.04 15.31 14.12
C VAL A 80 -0.43 16.31 13.03
N ILE A 81 -1.32 15.90 12.12
CA ILE A 81 -1.98 16.76 11.12
C ILE A 81 -3.48 16.78 11.45
N GLY A 82 -4.11 17.96 11.35
CA GLY A 82 -5.54 18.12 11.65
C GLY A 82 -5.83 18.20 13.15
N THR A 83 -6.93 17.61 13.61
CA THR A 83 -7.36 17.71 15.01
C THR A 83 -8.18 16.49 15.44
N GLU A 84 -7.79 15.88 16.56
CA GLU A 84 -8.49 14.75 17.17
C GLU A 84 -9.89 15.15 17.65
N SER A 85 -10.89 14.34 17.31
CA SER A 85 -12.27 14.50 17.76
C SER A 85 -13.01 13.14 17.70
N ALA A 86 -14.19 13.04 18.30
CA ALA A 86 -14.99 11.81 18.30
C ALA A 86 -15.47 11.38 16.90
N ASP A 87 -15.48 12.33 15.95
CA ASP A 87 -15.94 12.14 14.57
C ASP A 87 -14.76 12.19 13.57
N ALA A 88 -13.51 12.11 14.05
CA ALA A 88 -12.30 12.13 13.22
C ALA A 88 -11.79 10.72 12.91
N HIS A 89 -11.61 10.41 11.63
CA HIS A 89 -10.82 9.25 11.20
C HIS A 89 -9.34 9.48 11.54
N LYS A 90 -8.64 8.39 11.81
CA LYS A 90 -7.22 8.39 12.19
C LYS A 90 -6.42 7.53 11.20
N ILE A 91 -5.36 8.08 10.60
CA ILE A 91 -4.45 7.34 9.70
C ILE A 91 -2.99 7.66 10.05
N MET A 92 -2.12 6.65 10.03
CA MET A 92 -0.67 6.82 10.00
C MET A 92 -0.20 7.08 8.56
N LEU A 93 0.33 8.27 8.26
CA LEU A 93 0.82 8.64 6.93
C LEU A 93 2.34 8.75 6.91
N THR A 94 3.02 7.95 6.07
CA THR A 94 4.47 8.03 5.84
C THR A 94 4.75 8.79 4.55
N ASN A 95 5.64 9.79 4.61
CA ASN A 95 6.02 10.58 3.45
C ASN A 95 7.08 9.89 2.58
N HIS A 96 6.67 9.36 1.41
CA HIS A 96 7.54 8.89 0.33
C HIS A 96 7.39 9.75 -0.95
N THR A 97 7.13 11.05 -0.82
CA THR A 97 6.94 11.97 -1.98
C THR A 97 8.24 12.55 -2.55
N GLY A 98 9.39 12.30 -1.92
CA GLY A 98 10.72 12.71 -2.39
C GLY A 98 11.20 14.08 -1.88
N GLU A 99 10.30 14.89 -1.31
CA GLU A 99 10.58 16.17 -0.65
C GLU A 99 9.84 16.22 0.69
N ALA A 100 10.22 17.16 1.57
CA ALA A 100 9.45 17.37 2.80
C ALA A 100 8.10 18.07 2.49
N ILE A 101 7.04 17.60 3.13
CA ILE A 101 5.69 18.17 3.02
C ILE A 101 5.59 19.39 3.94
N THR A 102 5.02 20.48 3.44
CA THR A 102 4.82 21.77 4.15
C THR A 102 3.34 22.17 4.25
N GLY A 103 2.46 21.55 3.47
CA GLY A 103 1.01 21.73 3.56
C GLY A 103 0.27 20.45 3.20
N PHE A 104 -0.85 20.19 3.88
CA PHE A 104 -1.68 19.01 3.70
C PHE A 104 -3.15 19.40 3.82
N THR A 105 -3.96 19.04 2.83
CA THR A 105 -5.41 19.30 2.80
C THR A 105 -6.15 18.06 2.34
N VAL A 106 -7.38 17.89 2.82
CA VAL A 106 -8.25 16.74 2.51
C VAL A 106 -9.64 17.26 2.15
N LYS A 107 -10.24 16.73 1.09
CA LYS A 107 -11.66 16.93 0.75
C LYS A 107 -12.30 15.62 0.31
N ALA A 108 -13.64 15.53 0.34
CA ALA A 108 -14.32 14.46 -0.36
C ALA A 108 -14.18 14.64 -1.89
N SER A 109 -14.25 13.55 -2.64
CA SER A 109 -14.25 13.59 -4.11
C SER A 109 -15.45 14.37 -4.68
N THR A 110 -16.53 14.48 -3.91
CA THR A 110 -17.73 15.27 -4.23
C THR A 110 -17.60 16.78 -3.96
N ASP A 111 -16.58 17.22 -3.22
CA ASP A 111 -16.41 18.63 -2.86
C ASP A 111 -15.73 19.40 -4.00
N GLU A 112 -16.28 20.58 -4.35
CA GLU A 112 -15.81 21.42 -5.47
C GLU A 112 -14.44 22.08 -5.22
N ALA A 113 -14.03 22.22 -3.96
CA ALA A 113 -12.82 22.92 -3.55
C ALA A 113 -12.17 22.27 -2.32
N PHE A 114 -10.86 22.47 -2.17
CA PHE A 114 -10.13 22.06 -0.97
C PHE A 114 -10.31 23.08 0.17
N PRO A 115 -10.32 22.63 1.44
CA PRO A 115 -10.37 23.51 2.61
C PRO A 115 -8.99 24.12 2.93
N ASP A 116 -8.92 24.88 4.02
CA ASP A 116 -7.67 25.40 4.58
C ASP A 116 -6.68 24.28 4.98
N ASN A 117 -5.39 24.63 5.05
CA ASN A 117 -4.30 23.72 5.44
C ASN A 117 -4.52 23.10 6.83
N LEU A 118 -4.31 21.78 6.95
CA LEU A 118 -4.43 21.02 8.19
C LEU A 118 -3.10 20.93 8.98
N MET A 119 -2.00 21.46 8.43
CA MET A 119 -0.70 21.55 9.10
C MET A 119 -0.46 22.93 9.73
N ASP A 120 0.22 22.95 10.88
CA ASP A 120 0.75 24.18 11.47
C ASP A 120 1.77 24.87 10.53
N ALA A 121 1.84 26.21 10.55
CA ALA A 121 2.57 26.99 9.56
C ALA A 121 4.10 26.78 9.52
N ASP A 122 4.70 26.32 10.63
CA ASP A 122 6.13 25.96 10.72
C ASP A 122 6.36 24.44 10.67
N MET A 123 5.31 23.63 10.49
CA MET A 123 5.40 22.17 10.45
C MET A 123 5.97 21.69 9.11
N LYS A 124 6.82 20.67 9.18
CA LYS A 124 7.23 19.85 8.04
C LYS A 124 7.03 18.37 8.36
N VAL A 125 6.76 17.57 7.33
CA VAL A 125 6.93 16.12 7.37
C VAL A 125 8.10 15.79 6.46
N GLU A 126 9.21 15.36 7.04
CA GLU A 126 10.44 15.04 6.30
C GLU A 126 10.23 13.78 5.43
N GLN A 127 11.16 13.51 4.51
CA GLN A 127 11.16 12.23 3.78
C GLN A 127 11.34 11.06 4.77
N ASP A 128 10.62 9.95 4.52
CA ASP A 128 10.55 8.75 5.37
C ASP A 128 9.94 8.98 6.78
N GLU A 129 9.35 10.15 7.06
CA GLU A 129 8.70 10.44 8.35
C GLU A 129 7.22 10.01 8.35
N THR A 130 6.81 9.33 9.43
CA THR A 130 5.42 8.92 9.68
C THR A 130 4.70 9.86 10.66
N VAL A 131 3.52 10.33 10.30
CA VAL A 131 2.69 11.26 11.09
C VAL A 131 1.26 10.76 11.28
N CYS A 132 0.58 11.25 12.31
CA CYS A 132 -0.81 10.91 12.58
C CYS A 132 -1.74 11.96 11.97
N LEU A 133 -2.52 11.60 10.95
CA LEU A 133 -3.63 12.42 10.46
C LEU A 133 -4.87 12.16 11.33
N TYR A 134 -5.49 13.22 11.84
CA TYR A 134 -6.87 13.21 12.32
C TYR A 134 -7.73 14.10 11.42
N TYR A 135 -8.71 13.50 10.72
CA TYR A 135 -9.59 14.20 9.80
C TYR A 135 -11.07 13.92 10.11
N ALA A 136 -11.83 14.97 10.43
CA ALA A 136 -13.28 14.91 10.61
C ALA A 136 -13.98 15.44 9.33
N PRO A 137 -14.79 14.64 8.63
CA PRO A 137 -15.52 15.07 7.44
C PRO A 137 -16.52 16.20 7.72
N SER A 138 -16.67 17.13 6.77
CA SER A 138 -17.55 18.30 6.91
C SER A 138 -19.06 17.96 6.86
N GLN A 139 -19.40 16.79 6.33
CA GLN A 139 -20.72 16.18 6.35
C GLN A 139 -20.59 14.78 6.94
N ALA A 140 -21.60 14.32 7.68
CA ALA A 140 -21.60 12.97 8.22
C ALA A 140 -21.52 11.92 7.11
N GLU A 141 -20.52 11.04 7.23
CA GLU A 141 -20.31 9.88 6.38
C GLU A 141 -21.61 9.07 6.23
N GLY A 142 -21.83 8.50 5.03
CA GLY A 142 -22.91 7.55 4.85
C GLY A 142 -24.34 8.12 4.87
N GLN A 143 -24.56 9.33 4.34
CA GLN A 143 -25.90 9.74 3.88
C GLN A 143 -26.35 8.86 2.70
N GLY A 144 -26.81 7.65 3.01
CA GLY A 144 -27.18 6.63 2.05
C GLY A 144 -28.23 7.13 1.07
N THR A 145 -27.92 7.06 -0.22
CA THR A 145 -28.92 7.24 -1.27
C THR A 145 -30.08 6.25 -1.02
N GLY A 146 -31.32 6.64 -1.34
CA GLY A 146 -32.53 5.86 -1.05
C GLY A 146 -32.67 4.50 -1.78
N THR A 147 -31.57 3.96 -2.28
CA THR A 147 -31.42 2.67 -2.97
C THR A 147 -30.98 1.54 -2.04
N GLY A 148 -30.59 1.83 -0.80
CA GLY A 148 -30.14 0.84 0.18
C GLY A 148 -28.69 0.40 0.03
N LYS A 149 -27.95 0.89 -0.98
CA LYS A 149 -26.51 0.71 -1.08
C LYS A 149 -25.79 1.94 -0.53
N MET A 150 -25.09 1.77 0.60
CA MET A 150 -24.13 2.76 1.08
C MET A 150 -23.08 2.97 -0.02
N LEU A 151 -22.85 4.22 -0.42
CA LEU A 151 -21.68 4.60 -1.19
C LEU A 151 -20.63 4.99 -0.16
N ARG A 152 -19.47 4.32 -0.17
CA ARG A 152 -18.31 4.80 0.60
C ARG A 152 -17.82 6.09 -0.02
N THR A 153 -17.54 7.08 0.81
CA THR A 153 -16.96 8.34 0.34
C THR A 153 -15.51 8.08 -0.06
N THR A 154 -15.13 8.56 -1.25
CA THR A 154 -13.72 8.61 -1.65
C THR A 154 -13.18 10.00 -1.40
N TYR A 155 -11.93 10.10 -1.02
CA TYR A 155 -11.26 11.33 -0.62
C TYR A 155 -10.08 11.65 -1.54
N GLU A 156 -9.73 12.93 -1.51
CA GLU A 156 -8.65 13.52 -2.28
C GLU A 156 -7.76 14.34 -1.35
N PHE A 157 -6.46 14.12 -1.41
CA PHE A 157 -5.44 14.89 -0.70
C PHE A 157 -4.79 15.90 -1.64
N SER A 158 -4.45 17.08 -1.11
CA SER A 158 -3.44 17.96 -1.72
C SER A 158 -2.27 18.13 -0.78
N ILE A 159 -1.08 17.89 -1.31
CA ILE A 159 0.21 17.95 -0.63
C ILE A 159 1.01 19.08 -1.26
N SER A 160 1.44 20.05 -0.45
CA SER A 160 2.41 21.07 -0.86
C SER A 160 3.78 20.68 -0.33
N ASN A 161 4.78 20.54 -1.21
CA ASN A 161 6.16 20.22 -0.82
C ASN A 161 7.01 21.50 -0.56
N GLU A 162 8.29 21.34 -0.21
CA GLU A 162 9.20 22.48 0.02
C GLU A 162 9.50 23.32 -1.22
N SER A 163 9.53 22.72 -2.42
CA SER A 163 9.69 23.47 -3.68
C SER A 163 8.42 24.25 -4.08
N GLY A 164 7.31 24.07 -3.37
CA GLY A 164 6.03 24.75 -3.63
C GLY A 164 5.22 24.12 -4.77
N GLN A 165 5.59 22.90 -5.18
CA GLN A 165 4.78 22.07 -6.05
C GLN A 165 3.60 21.46 -5.27
N GLU A 166 2.46 21.36 -5.94
CA GLU A 166 1.27 20.70 -5.42
C GLU A 166 1.14 19.30 -6.02
N VAL A 167 1.02 18.28 -5.15
CA VAL A 167 0.80 16.88 -5.49
C VAL A 167 -0.62 16.50 -5.07
N ARG A 168 -1.44 16.10 -6.05
CA ARG A 168 -2.80 15.58 -5.82
C ARG A 168 -2.73 14.06 -5.66
N ILE A 169 -3.45 13.52 -4.68
CA ILE A 169 -3.65 12.08 -4.50
C ILE A 169 -5.14 11.80 -4.36
N ALA A 170 -5.67 10.82 -5.09
CA ALA A 170 -7.09 10.49 -5.09
C ALA A 170 -7.33 8.99 -4.82
N GLY A 171 -8.55 8.67 -4.38
CA GLY A 171 -9.02 7.29 -4.23
C GLY A 171 -8.90 6.70 -2.82
N LEU A 172 -8.57 7.51 -1.82
CA LEU A 172 -8.57 7.07 -0.41
C LEU A 172 -10.01 6.84 0.09
N ILE A 173 -10.20 5.82 0.91
CA ILE A 173 -11.44 5.53 1.65
C ILE A 173 -11.04 5.36 3.12
N PHE A 174 -11.46 6.25 4.02
CA PHE A 174 -11.02 6.20 5.43
C PHE A 174 -11.48 4.93 6.17
N ASP A 175 -12.58 4.30 5.76
CA ASP A 175 -13.09 3.04 6.36
C ASP A 175 -12.17 1.82 6.13
N ASP A 176 -11.26 1.88 5.15
CA ASP A 176 -10.51 0.73 4.62
C ASP A 176 -8.99 0.83 4.89
N ILE A 177 -8.57 1.74 5.79
CA ILE A 177 -7.16 2.11 5.91
C ILE A 177 -6.77 2.59 7.32
N GLU A 178 -5.73 1.97 7.89
CA GLU A 178 -5.11 2.39 9.15
C GLU A 178 -3.77 3.13 8.92
N ALA A 179 -3.03 2.74 7.88
CA ALA A 179 -1.73 3.32 7.53
C ALA A 179 -1.53 3.41 6.01
N ALA A 180 -0.83 4.45 5.54
CA ALA A 180 -0.56 4.68 4.12
C ALA A 180 0.87 5.24 3.87
N GLU A 181 1.46 4.85 2.75
CA GLU A 181 2.57 5.60 2.14
C GLU A 181 2.00 6.66 1.18
N LEU A 182 2.42 7.92 1.34
CA LEU A 182 2.19 9.00 0.37
C LEU A 182 3.31 8.97 -0.68
N CYS A 183 3.01 8.62 -1.93
CA CYS A 183 4.01 8.45 -2.99
C CYS A 183 3.87 9.48 -4.12
N PHE A 184 4.99 9.86 -4.72
CA PHE A 184 5.02 10.68 -5.93
C PHE A 184 6.07 10.14 -6.91
N GLU A 185 5.61 9.66 -8.07
CA GLU A 185 6.46 9.05 -9.10
C GLU A 185 5.94 9.45 -10.49
N ASP A 186 6.83 9.76 -11.45
CA ASP A 186 6.45 10.03 -12.84
C ASP A 186 5.42 11.17 -13.04
N GLU A 187 5.47 12.21 -12.19
CA GLU A 187 4.47 13.29 -12.08
C GLU A 187 3.06 12.84 -11.61
N VAL A 188 2.95 11.64 -11.04
CA VAL A 188 1.72 11.05 -10.48
C VAL A 188 1.80 10.94 -8.95
N GLY A 189 0.86 11.56 -8.25
CA GLY A 189 0.64 11.35 -6.82
C GLY A 189 -0.29 10.14 -6.58
N PHE A 190 0.08 9.26 -5.66
CA PHE A 190 -0.70 8.07 -5.30
C PHE A 190 -0.42 7.63 -3.86
N ILE A 191 -1.28 6.76 -3.32
CA ILE A 191 -1.04 6.08 -2.04
C ILE A 191 -0.77 4.59 -2.26
N LYS A 192 -0.02 4.00 -1.33
CA LYS A 192 0.03 2.55 -1.08
C LYS A 192 -0.48 2.27 0.33
N TYR A 193 -1.27 1.23 0.50
CA TYR A 193 -1.77 0.80 1.82
C TYR A 193 -2.12 -0.70 1.83
N VAL A 194 -2.36 -1.26 3.01
CA VAL A 194 -3.01 -2.57 3.15
C VAL A 194 -4.49 -2.32 3.45
N SER A 195 -5.38 -2.88 2.63
CA SER A 195 -6.84 -2.79 2.84
C SER A 195 -7.22 -3.48 4.16
N VAL A 196 -8.02 -2.79 4.98
CA VAL A 196 -8.56 -3.35 6.23
C VAL A 196 -9.66 -4.39 5.93
N ASP A 197 -10.42 -4.21 4.84
CA ASP A 197 -11.46 -5.18 4.44
C ASP A 197 -10.89 -6.48 3.82
N SER A 198 -9.83 -6.39 3.00
CA SER A 198 -9.32 -7.54 2.22
C SER A 198 -7.96 -8.06 2.66
N GLY A 199 -7.16 -7.27 3.38
CA GLY A 199 -5.78 -7.59 3.74
C GLY A 199 -4.78 -7.53 2.56
N GLU A 200 -5.19 -7.00 1.41
CA GLU A 200 -4.36 -6.90 0.21
C GLU A 200 -3.57 -5.58 0.15
N GLU A 201 -2.39 -5.60 -0.47
CA GLU A 201 -1.63 -4.37 -0.80
C GLU A 201 -2.29 -3.64 -1.98
N ILE A 202 -2.86 -2.46 -1.69
CA ILE A 202 -3.54 -1.59 -2.66
C ILE A 202 -2.62 -0.43 -3.05
N SER A 203 -2.61 -0.06 -4.33
CA SER A 203 -1.93 1.13 -4.86
C SER A 203 -2.84 1.92 -5.79
N THR A 204 -2.96 3.24 -5.59
CA THR A 204 -3.82 4.09 -6.44
C THR A 204 -3.12 4.61 -7.70
N LYS A 205 -1.87 4.21 -8.00
CA LYS A 205 -1.10 4.73 -9.15
C LYS A 205 -1.81 4.50 -10.49
N GLU A 206 -2.34 3.30 -10.73
CA GLU A 206 -3.08 2.97 -11.95
C GLU A 206 -4.38 3.78 -12.09
N MET A 207 -5.07 4.02 -10.97
CA MET A 207 -6.26 4.89 -10.96
C MET A 207 -5.88 6.33 -11.33
N ALA A 208 -4.82 6.88 -10.72
CA ALA A 208 -4.34 8.23 -10.99
C ALA A 208 -3.90 8.40 -12.46
N LEU A 209 -3.13 7.44 -13.00
CA LEU A 209 -2.77 7.38 -14.42
C LEU A 209 -4.00 7.35 -15.34
N SER A 210 -5.03 6.57 -15.00
CA SER A 210 -6.27 6.48 -15.79
C SER A 210 -7.08 7.79 -15.83
N MET A 211 -6.89 8.69 -14.85
CA MET A 211 -7.55 10.00 -14.80
C MET A 211 -6.76 11.09 -15.53
N GLN A 212 -5.43 10.98 -15.62
CA GLN A 212 -4.59 11.88 -16.41
C GLN A 212 -4.71 11.65 -17.94
N ALA A 213 -5.28 10.52 -18.36
CA ALA A 213 -5.36 10.09 -19.76
C ALA A 213 -6.67 10.47 -20.50
N GLN A 214 -7.51 11.34 -19.93
CA GLN A 214 -8.87 11.69 -20.41
C GLN A 214 -9.01 13.15 -20.85
#